data_AF-A0A969WZC0-F1
#
_entry.id   AF-A0A969WZC0-F1
#
_cell.length_a   1.000
_cell.length_b   1.000
_cell.length_c   1.000
_cell.angle_alpha   90.00
_cell.angle_beta   90.00
_cell.angle_gamma   90.00
#
_symmetry.space_group_name_H-M   'P 1'
#
loop_
_entity.id
_entity.type
_entity.pdbx_description
1 polymer ?
#
loop_
_entity_poly.entity_id
_entity_poly.type
_entity_poly.pdbx_seq_one_letter_code
_entity_poly.pdbx_strand_id
1 'polypeptide(L)' 'MNNLKHLLEPITIKNMVIPNRVVFPPLGTLLTNDDGSVSDSLLAYFRRRIESGAGLVI' A
#
# COMPACT_ATOMS: atom_id res chain seq x y z
N MET A 1 -14.98 -11.09 -19.26
CA MET A 1 -14.33 -10.41 -18.12
C MET A 1 -14.71 -8.95 -18.16
N ASN A 2 -15.32 -8.40 -17.11
CA ASN A 2 -15.49 -6.95 -17.01
C ASN A 2 -14.11 -6.30 -16.88
N ASN A 3 -13.80 -5.34 -17.76
CA ASN A 3 -12.55 -4.60 -17.66
C ASN A 3 -12.53 -3.80 -16.36
N LEU A 4 -11.49 -3.99 -15.53
CA LEU A 4 -11.26 -3.25 -14.28
C LEU A 4 -10.80 -1.80 -14.55
N LYS A 5 -11.34 -1.16 -15.60
CA LYS A 5 -10.90 0.13 -16.12
C LYS A 5 -10.85 1.20 -15.03
N HIS A 6 -11.91 1.31 -14.23
CA HIS A 6 -11.99 2.30 -13.17
C HIS A 6 -11.10 2.03 -11.96
N LEU A 7 -10.72 0.76 -11.75
CA LEU A 7 -9.82 0.39 -10.66
C LEU A 7 -8.37 0.68 -11.03
N LEU A 8 -8.00 0.41 -12.29
CA LEU A 8 -6.63 0.51 -12.79
C LEU A 8 -6.28 1.89 -13.39
N GLU A 9 -7.26 2.80 -13.50
CA GLU A 9 -7.01 4.17 -13.94
C GLU A 9 -6.41 5.03 -12.81
N PRO A 10 -5.50 5.97 -13.14
CA PRO A 10 -4.99 6.92 -12.16
C PRO A 10 -6.08 7.77 -11.51
N ILE A 11 -5.79 8.28 -10.31
CA ILE A 11 -6.63 9.24 -9.60
C ILE A 11 -5.77 10.34 -8.98
N THR A 12 -6.25 11.58 -9.05
CA THR A 12 -5.62 12.70 -8.34
C THR A 12 -6.34 12.91 -7.01
N ILE A 13 -5.60 12.83 -5.91
CA ILE A 13 -6.08 13.20 -4.57
C ILE A 13 -5.32 14.44 -4.13
N LYS A 14 -6.04 15.56 -3.97
CA LYS A 14 -5.45 16.90 -3.76
C LYS A 14 -4.43 17.25 -4.84
N ASN A 15 -3.13 17.20 -4.51
CA ASN A 15 -2.01 17.54 -5.38
C ASN A 15 -1.13 16.32 -5.74
N MET A 16 -1.59 15.09 -5.45
CA MET A 16 -0.86 13.85 -5.71
C MET A 16 -1.61 12.96 -6.71
N VAL A 17 -0.89 12.46 -7.72
CA VAL A 17 -1.42 11.47 -8.67
C VAL A 17 -1.05 10.07 -8.17
N ILE A 18 -2.06 9.23 -7.95
CA ILE A 18 -1.93 7.83 -7.59
C ILE A 18 -2.11 7.00 -8.88
N PRO A 19 -1.21 6.05 -9.18
CA PRO A 19 -1.19 5.38 -10.49
C PRO A 19 -2.38 4.44 -10.74
N ASN A 20 -3.02 3.97 -9.67
CA ASN A 20 -4.26 3.18 -9.73
C ASN A 20 -5.04 3.33 -8.41
N ARG A 21 -6.29 2.87 -8.37
CA ARG A 21 -7.19 3.00 -7.22
C ARG A 21 -7.13 1.81 -6.26
N VAL A 22 -6.11 0.96 -6.36
CA VAL A 22 -5.88 -0.14 -5.41
C VAL A 22 -5.15 0.42 -4.20
N VAL A 23 -5.75 0.26 -3.03
CA VAL A 23 -5.22 0.76 -1.76
C VAL A 23 -4.94 -0.42 -0.82
N PHE A 24 -3.75 -0.43 -0.23
CA PHE A 24 -3.44 -1.27 0.92
C PHE A 24 -3.73 -0.47 2.21
N PRO A 25 -4.74 -0.87 3.01
CA PRO A 25 -5.16 -0.11 4.19
C PRO A 25 -4.17 -0.28 5.36
N PRO A 26 -4.25 0.58 6.39
CA PRO A 26 -3.46 0.39 7.61
C PRO A 26 -3.86 -0.91 8.30
N LEU A 27 -2.86 -1.71 8.70
CA LEU A 27 -3.04 -2.97 9.42
C LEU A 27 -2.15 -3.01 10.66
N GLY A 28 -2.73 -3.43 11.79
CA GLY A 28 -1.96 -3.76 13.00
C GLY A 28 -1.20 -5.08 12.80
N THR A 29 0.03 -5.01 12.29
CA THR A 29 0.82 -6.20 11.97
C THR A 29 1.47 -6.84 13.19
N LEU A 30 1.63 -6.09 14.29
CA LEU A 30 2.38 -6.51 15.49
C LEU A 30 3.82 -6.95 15.16
N LEU A 31 4.39 -6.41 14.08
CA LEU A 31 5.77 -6.68 13.66
C LEU A 31 6.74 -5.57 14.08
N THR A 32 6.36 -4.61 14.91
CA THR A 32 7.29 -3.60 15.44
C THR A 32 8.25 -4.23 16.46
N ASN A 33 9.34 -3.52 16.78
CA ASN A 33 10.14 -3.85 17.95
C ASN A 33 9.32 -3.59 19.24
N ASP A 34 9.80 -4.10 20.38
CA ASP A 34 9.13 -3.95 21.68
C ASP A 34 9.00 -2.48 22.13
N ASP A 35 9.90 -1.61 21.67
CA ASP A 35 9.87 -0.16 21.89
C ASP A 35 8.94 0.59 20.92
N GLY A 36 8.27 -0.13 20.02
CA GLY A 36 7.39 0.41 18.99
C GLY A 36 8.12 0.92 17.74
N SER A 37 9.45 0.80 17.66
CA SER A 37 10.19 1.20 16.47
C SER A 37 9.93 0.25 15.29
N VAL A 38 10.23 0.72 14.07
CA VAL A 38 10.21 -0.12 12.88
C VAL A 38 11.22 -1.25 13.05
N SER A 39 10.78 -2.50 12.80
CA SER A 39 11.67 -3.67 12.76
C SER A 39 11.96 -4.09 11.31
N ASP A 40 12.96 -4.95 11.13
CA ASP A 40 13.26 -5.59 9.84
C ASP A 40 12.10 -6.45 9.32
N SER A 41 11.34 -7.07 10.23
CA SER A 41 10.16 -7.87 9.87
C SER A 41 9.04 -7.00 9.31
N LEU A 42 8.82 -5.83 9.91
CA LEU A 42 7.85 -4.84 9.41
C LEU A 42 8.28 -4.31 8.03
N LEU A 43 9.57 -4.01 7.87
CA LEU A 43 10.12 -3.54 6.61
C LEU A 43 9.99 -4.60 5.50
N ALA A 44 10.32 -5.86 5.79
CA ALA A 44 10.16 -6.97 4.86
C ALA A 44 8.70 -7.19 4.47
N TYR A 45 7.76 -7.04 5.42
CA TYR A 45 6.33 -7.13 5.15
C TYR A 45 5.88 -6.06 4.15
N PHE A 46 6.21 -4.78 4.40
CA PHE A 46 5.80 -3.69 3.53
C PHE A 46 6.44 -3.75 2.15
N ARG A 47 7.72 -4.17 2.03
CA ARG A 47 8.38 -4.39 0.72
C ARG A 47 7.56 -5.32 -0.17
N ARG A 48 7.15 -6.48 0.37
CA ARG A 48 6.31 -7.45 -0.36
C ARG A 48 4.93 -6.89 -0.75
N ARG A 49 4.38 -5.95 0.04
CA ARG A 49 3.10 -5.29 -0.28
C ARG A 49 3.26 -4.27 -1.40
N ILE A 50 4.33 -3.50 -1.39
CA ILE A 50 4.62 -2.51 -2.43
C ILE A 50 4.85 -3.19 -3.78
N GLU A 51 5.50 -4.36 -3.79
CA GLU A 51 5.70 -5.20 -4.99
C GLU A 51 4.40 -5.71 -5.63
N SER A 52 3.25 -5.62 -4.95
CA SER A 52 1.95 -6.02 -5.51
C SER A 52 1.40 -5.09 -6.60
N GLY A 53 1.96 -3.88 -6.74
CA GLY A 53 1.49 -2.87 -7.70
C GLY A 53 0.30 -2.04 -7.22
N ALA A 54 -0.05 -2.08 -5.93
CA ALA A 54 -1.03 -1.17 -5.35
C ALA A 54 -0.57 0.30 -5.50
N GLY A 55 -1.50 1.19 -5.88
CA GLY A 55 -1.19 2.59 -6.11
C GLY A 55 -0.91 3.37 -4.83
N LEU A 56 -1.50 2.95 -3.71
CA LEU A 56 -1.30 3.55 -2.40
C LEU A 56 -1.16 2.48 -1.31
N VAL A 57 -0.18 2.66 -0.43
CA VAL A 57 0.05 1.84 0.76
C VAL A 57 0.10 2.78 1.96
N ILE A 58 -0.71 2.49 2.98
CA ILE A 58 -0.84 3.28 4.21
C ILE A 58 -0.20 2.54 5.38
#